data_AF-A0A9D7EJ90-F1
#
_entry.id   AF-A0A9D7EJ90-F1
#
_cell.length_a   1.000
_cell.length_b   1.000
_cell.length_c   1.000
_cell.angle_alpha   90.00
_cell.angle_beta   90.00
_cell.angle_gamma   90.00
#
_symmetry.space_group_name_H-M   'P 1'
#
loop_
_entity.id
_entity.type
_entity.pdbx_description
1 polymer ?
#
loop_
_entity_poly.entity_id
_entity_poly.type
_entity_poly.pdbx_seq_one_letter_code
_entity_poly.pdbx_strand_id
1 'polypeptide(L)' 'MVKETNLNKAVEQAKAGEMIVYWRVQKGMTLKSDFGKLLSKAKYKDHHTVRNLNTLQKIVKA' A
#
# COMPACT_ATOMS: atom_id res chain seq x y z
N MET A 1 12.08 -4.66 -13.57
CA MET A 1 10.85 -4.56 -14.39
C MET A 1 9.64 -4.82 -13.49
N VAL A 2 9.09 -3.80 -12.84
CA VAL A 2 7.86 -3.94 -12.06
C VAL A 2 6.72 -4.05 -13.06
N LYS A 3 6.14 -5.25 -13.22
CA LYS A 3 4.94 -5.44 -14.05
C LYS A 3 3.89 -4.45 -13.57
N GLU A 4 3.29 -3.69 -14.49
CA GLU A 4 2.15 -2.85 -14.17
C GLU A 4 1.09 -3.72 -13.48
N THR A 5 0.94 -3.54 -12.17
CA THR A 5 -0.23 -4.06 -11.47
C THR A 5 -1.40 -3.32 -12.09
N ASN A 6 -2.32 -4.05 -12.72
CA ASN A 6 -3.56 -3.48 -13.23
C ASN A 6 -4.41 -3.05 -12.02
N LEU A 7 -4.11 -1.89 -11.47
CA LEU A 7 -4.77 -1.34 -10.30
C LEU A 7 -6.23 -1.07 -10.67
N ASN A 8 -7.15 -1.53 -9.83
CA ASN A 8 -8.54 -1.12 -9.99
C ASN A 8 -8.70 0.34 -9.54
N LYS A 9 -8.58 1.26 -10.50
CA LYS A 9 -8.67 2.71 -10.29
C LYS A 9 -9.97 3.17 -9.64
N ALA A 10 -11.03 2.35 -9.69
CA ALA A 10 -12.30 2.67 -9.05
C ALA A 10 -12.23 2.54 -7.51
N VAL A 11 -11.36 1.66 -6.98
CA VAL A 11 -11.30 1.38 -5.53
C VAL A 11 -9.97 1.74 -4.90
N GLU A 12 -8.89 1.79 -5.68
CA GLU A 12 -7.54 2.04 -5.17
C GLU A 12 -6.66 2.84 -6.12
N GLN A 13 -5.70 3.56 -5.54
CA GLN A 13 -4.65 4.26 -6.26
C GLN A 13 -3.34 4.14 -5.51
N ALA A 14 -2.25 4.00 -6.26
CA ALA A 14 -0.91 4.05 -5.74
C ALA A 14 -0.08 5.07 -6.52
N LYS A 15 0.89 5.68 -5.84
CA LYS A 15 1.89 6.58 -6.42
C LYS A 15 3.26 6.23 -5.87
N ALA A 16 4.22 6.06 -6.75
CA ALA A 16 5.61 5.88 -6.37
C ALA A 16 6.20 7.19 -5.84
N GLY A 17 6.94 7.10 -4.74
CA GLY A 17 7.94 8.09 -4.31
C GLY A 17 9.35 7.54 -4.54
N GLU A 18 10.35 8.22 -3.98
CA GLU A 18 11.76 7.87 -4.19
C GLU A 18 12.13 6.48 -3.64
N MET A 19 11.75 6.20 -2.39
CA MET A 19 12.00 4.90 -1.74
C MET A 19 10.74 4.27 -1.13
N ILE A 20 9.58 4.88 -1.35
CA ILE A 20 8.31 4.49 -0.73
C ILE A 20 7.20 4.46 -1.78
N VAL A 21 6.12 3.76 -1.45
CA VAL A 21 4.90 3.78 -2.26
C VAL A 21 3.76 4.32 -1.41
N TYR A 22 3.14 5.39 -1.88
CA TYR A 22 1.88 5.87 -1.32
C TYR A 22 0.74 5.08 -1.92
N TRP A 23 -0.13 4.55 -1.07
CA TRP A 23 -1.30 3.80 -1.50
C TRP A 23 -2.52 4.24 -0.70
N ARG A 24 -3.63 4.44 -1.42
CA ARG A 24 -4.94 4.71 -0.83
C ARG A 24 -5.97 3.77 -1.44
N VAL A 25 -6.89 3.32 -0.61
CA VAL A 25 -8.03 2.48 -0.97
C VAL A 25 -9.29 3.08 -0.36
N GLN A 26 -10.43 2.92 -1.02
CA GLN A 26 -11.71 3.32 -0.46
C GLN A 26 -11.97 2.63 0.88
N LYS A 27 -12.61 3.36 1.80
CA LYS A 27 -12.96 2.84 3.12
C LYS A 27 -13.82 1.58 2.99
N GLY A 28 -13.45 0.53 3.73
CA GLY A 28 -14.13 -0.77 3.69
C GLY A 28 -13.73 -1.68 2.51
N MET A 29 -12.91 -1.21 1.57
CA MET A 29 -12.51 -1.98 0.38
C MET A 29 -11.11 -2.58 0.45
N THR A 30 -10.42 -2.46 1.60
CA THR A 30 -9.05 -2.97 1.80
C THR A 30 -8.87 -4.44 1.43
N LEU A 31 -9.83 -5.31 1.79
CA LEU A 31 -9.76 -6.74 1.47
C LEU A 31 -10.05 -7.05 -0.01
N LYS A 32 -10.70 -6.13 -0.72
CA LYS A 32 -11.02 -6.26 -2.15
C LYS A 32 -9.93 -5.67 -3.05
N SER A 33 -9.06 -4.83 -2.50
CA SER A 33 -7.93 -4.22 -3.20
C SER A 33 -6.90 -5.28 -3.61
N ASP A 34 -6.48 -5.23 -4.87
CA ASP A 34 -5.49 -6.16 -5.40
C ASP A 34 -4.08 -5.77 -4.96
N PHE A 35 -3.83 -4.46 -4.80
CA PHE A 35 -2.58 -3.99 -4.22
C PHE A 35 -2.43 -4.40 -2.74
N GLY A 36 -3.49 -4.31 -1.94
CA GLY A 36 -3.50 -4.76 -0.54
C GLY A 36 -3.26 -6.26 -0.42
N LYS A 37 -3.87 -7.07 -1.29
CA LYS A 37 -3.58 -8.52 -1.39
C LYS A 37 -2.13 -8.78 -1.79
N LEU A 38 -1.57 -8.00 -2.71
CA LEU A 38 -0.17 -8.13 -3.13
C LEU A 38 0.79 -7.85 -1.96
N LEU A 39 0.57 -6.75 -1.24
CA LEU A 39 1.41 -6.33 -0.11
C LEU A 39 1.38 -7.29 1.09
N SER A 40 0.28 -8.05 1.25
CA SER A 40 0.10 -8.99 2.36
C SER A 40 0.64 -10.39 2.10
N LYS A 41 1.11 -10.68 0.87
CA LYS A 41 1.71 -11.99 0.55
C LYS A 41 2.93 -12.26 1.42
N ALA A 42 2.98 -13.46 2.00
CA ALA A 42 4.04 -13.89 2.93
C ALA A 42 5.45 -13.62 2.38
N LYS A 43 5.69 -13.93 1.10
CA LYS A 43 6.99 -13.72 0.43
C LYS A 43 7.52 -12.29 0.44
N TYR A 44 6.68 -11.28 0.68
CA TYR A 44 7.08 -9.88 0.69
C TYR A 44 7.10 -9.26 2.09
N LYS A 45 6.63 -9.97 3.14
CA LYS A 45 6.50 -9.41 4.49
C LYS A 45 7.82 -8.95 5.10
N ASP A 46 8.92 -9.59 4.73
CA ASP A 46 10.26 -9.27 5.26
C ASP A 46 10.95 -8.13 4.51
N HIS A 47 10.42 -7.74 3.34
CA HIS A 47 11.09 -6.79 2.44
C HIS A 47 10.53 -5.38 2.52
N HIS A 48 9.32 -5.21 3.04
CA HIS A 48 8.68 -3.91 3.16
C HIS A 48 7.86 -3.78 4.43
N THR A 49 7.72 -2.56 4.92
CA THR A 49 6.77 -2.24 5.98
C THR A 49 5.59 -1.47 5.39
N VAL A 50 4.37 -1.91 5.70
CA VAL A 50 3.15 -1.18 5.36
C VAL A 50 2.62 -0.55 6.64
N ARG A 51 2.38 0.76 6.63
CA ARG A 51 1.83 1.50 7.77
C ARG A 51 0.77 2.48 7.31
N ASN A 52 -0.28 2.61 8.11
CA ASN A 52 -1.24 3.68 7.92
C ASN A 52 -0.55 5.03 8.16
N LEU A 53 -0.88 6.04 7.35
CA LEU A 53 -0.26 7.36 7.45
C LEU A 53 -0.48 8.01 8.83
N ASN A 54 -1.62 7.77 9.48
CA ASN A 54 -1.87 8.24 10.85
C ASN A 54 -0.90 7.61 11.86
N THR A 55 -0.51 6.34 11.65
CA THR A 55 0.51 5.68 12.48
C THR A 55 1.87 6.31 12.26
N LEU A 56 2.26 6.56 11.00
CA LEU A 56 3.51 7.25 10.69
C LEU A 56 3.56 8.66 11.30
N GLN A 57 2.47 9.42 11.22
CA GLN A 57 2.37 10.75 11.84
C GLN A 57 2.56 10.70 13.35
N LYS A 58 2.07 9.66 14.03
CA LYS A 58 2.31 9.47 15.47
C LYS A 58 3.76 9.15 15.78
N ILE A 59 4.38 8.28 14.98
CA ILE A 59 5.79 7.88 15.15
C ILE A 59 6.72 9.07 14.96
N VAL A 60 6.49 9.90 13.93
CA VAL A 60 7.34 11.07 13.64
C VAL A 60 7.17 12.21 14.64
N LYS A 61 6.03 12.26 15.34
CA LYS A 61 5.77 13.26 16.39
C LYS A 61 6.24 12.82 17.78
N ALA A 62 6.65 11.56 17.93
CA ALA A 62 7.22 11.03 19.17
C ALA A 62 8.71 11.42 19.27
#